data_AF-A0A6C0DW90-F1
#
_entry.id   AF-A0A6C0DW90-F1
#
_cell.length_a   1.000
_cell.length_b   1.000
_cell.length_c   1.000
_cell.angle_alpha   90.00
_cell.angle_beta   90.00
_cell.angle_gamma   90.00
#
_symmetry.space_group_name_H-M   'P 1'
#
loop_
_entity.id
_entity.type
_entity.pdbx_description
1 polymer ?
#
loop_
_entity_poly.entity_id
_entity_poly.type
_entity_poly.pdbx_seq_one_letter_code
_entity_poly.pdbx_strand_id
1 'polypeptide(L)'
;MEWFNTNDIIIHHLLRDPFSNNIKGYVLPHAGTKYSGGVLSHTLRFCPVNYFTTIVIIYYPANSSENVIISETEKYYHEYYVIMKTLDYVCKNYWNYGNKNFVGINLLKNVDNTYLTNLDNCLLIVSADYSHFLPMQEAIKLENCAAHALMHKYFSSHLKCIDVIDDVKSFKLMYDYLPKDYNLQWIGRTRSPNLRGVGYLSFLIKKPQKPENFRLPHGMFVTAYDINMVQRECLGEWFTKSYRYNKTIEQNLINKVLSLAKTTSRLTGGNHTNISVSHYTITYLYRSSRKKFIRGYHGIKSDAFYLPDVMLENTYDNGLWIQNYDNLWKQGKVFNIKYTLHNLKSKAKLYGKKTLKLKTFNKYKPYYQLYYSDVIHNKIKES
;
A
#
# COMPACT_ATOMS: atom_id res chain seq x y z
N MET A 1 17.39 -23.97 -2.79
CA MET A 1 17.05 -22.56 -3.09
C MET A 1 17.24 -21.77 -1.81
N GLU A 2 17.96 -20.66 -1.83
CA GLU A 2 18.14 -19.82 -0.64
C GLU A 2 16.88 -18.98 -0.42
N TRP A 3 16.23 -19.16 0.74
CA TRP A 3 15.00 -18.43 1.09
C TRP A 3 15.26 -17.00 1.58
N PHE A 4 16.41 -16.77 2.21
CA PHE A 4 16.76 -15.48 2.78
C PHE A 4 18.25 -15.19 2.54
N ASN A 5 18.54 -14.03 1.97
CA ASN A 5 19.89 -13.51 1.80
C ASN A 5 19.92 -12.02 2.19
N THR A 6 20.85 -11.64 3.07
CA THR A 6 20.97 -10.25 3.56
C THR A 6 21.29 -9.24 2.45
N ASN A 7 21.93 -9.68 1.36
CA ASN A 7 22.29 -8.83 0.23
C ASN A 7 21.06 -8.34 -0.57
N ASP A 8 19.93 -9.04 -0.44
CA ASP A 8 18.68 -8.65 -1.08
C ASP A 8 17.93 -7.56 -0.30
N ILE A 9 18.35 -7.26 0.94
CA ILE A 9 17.68 -6.32 1.85
C ILE A 9 18.49 -5.03 2.00
N ILE A 10 18.07 -3.97 1.30
CA ILE A 10 18.76 -2.68 1.21
C ILE A 10 17.84 -1.55 1.69
N ILE A 11 17.94 -1.17 2.96
CA ILE A 11 17.14 -0.07 3.51
C ILE A 11 17.81 1.27 3.20
N HIS A 12 17.25 2.01 2.23
CA HIS A 12 17.87 3.26 1.77
C HIS A 12 17.89 4.40 2.80
N HIS A 13 16.72 4.74 3.37
CA HIS A 13 16.59 5.84 4.33
C HIS A 13 15.39 5.56 5.24
N LEU A 14 15.64 5.47 6.54
CA LEU A 14 14.60 5.23 7.54
C LEU A 14 13.64 6.41 7.66
N LEU A 15 12.36 6.12 7.63
CA LEU A 15 11.27 7.07 7.81
C LEU A 15 10.79 6.92 9.25
N ARG A 16 11.12 7.93 10.06
CA ARG A 16 10.67 8.10 11.45
C ARG A 16 9.87 9.40 11.58
N ASP A 17 9.16 9.78 10.52
CA ASP A 17 8.39 11.03 10.52
C ASP A 17 7.13 10.88 11.42
N PRO A 18 6.45 11.98 11.78
CA PRO A 18 5.27 11.91 12.63
C PRO A 18 4.15 10.99 12.13
N PHE A 19 4.14 10.65 10.83
CA PHE A 19 3.18 9.74 10.21
C PHE A 19 3.58 8.26 10.37
N SER A 20 4.84 8.03 10.72
CA SER A 20 5.43 6.74 11.07
C SER A 20 5.22 6.38 12.56
N ASN A 21 4.84 7.35 13.40
CA ASN A 21 4.60 7.16 14.84
C ASN A 21 3.44 6.21 15.17
N ASN A 22 2.60 5.88 14.18
CA ASN A 22 1.35 5.13 14.40
C ASN A 22 1.35 3.76 13.73
N ILE A 23 2.52 3.25 13.34
CA ILE A 23 2.65 1.92 12.76
C ILE A 23 2.56 0.88 13.88
N LYS A 24 1.60 -0.03 13.78
CA LYS A 24 1.43 -1.21 14.65
C LYS A 24 1.99 -2.48 14.04
N GLY A 25 2.29 -2.45 12.75
CA GLY A 25 2.65 -3.65 12.03
C GLY A 25 2.72 -3.49 10.53
N TYR A 26 2.88 -4.61 9.85
CA TYR A 26 3.04 -4.68 8.41
C TYR A 26 2.30 -5.89 7.82
N VAL A 27 1.95 -5.78 6.55
CA VAL A 27 1.72 -6.95 5.70
C VAL A 27 2.94 -7.08 4.81
N LEU A 28 3.61 -8.22 4.85
CA LEU A 28 4.87 -8.46 4.16
C LEU A 28 4.81 -9.73 3.30
N PRO A 29 5.35 -9.68 2.07
CA PRO A 29 5.47 -10.86 1.21
C PRO A 29 6.54 -11.81 1.74
N HIS A 30 6.33 -13.10 1.52
CA HIS A 30 7.16 -14.18 2.07
C HIS A 30 7.88 -15.04 1.05
N ALA A 31 7.72 -14.79 -0.26
CA ALA A 31 8.63 -15.37 -1.24
C ALA A 31 10.10 -15.09 -0.89
N GLY A 32 11.00 -15.94 -1.36
CA GLY A 32 12.43 -15.79 -1.10
C GLY A 32 12.94 -14.39 -1.45
N THR A 33 13.88 -13.87 -0.65
CA THR A 33 14.31 -12.46 -0.70
C THR A 33 14.85 -12.02 -2.06
N LYS A 34 15.35 -12.95 -2.87
CA LYS A 34 15.73 -12.68 -4.27
C LYS A 34 14.60 -12.01 -5.08
N TYR A 35 13.35 -12.33 -4.76
CA TYR A 35 12.17 -11.83 -5.46
C TYR A 35 11.45 -10.71 -4.68
N SER A 36 11.34 -10.87 -3.36
CA SER A 36 10.58 -9.98 -2.47
C SER A 36 11.43 -8.88 -1.80
N GLY A 37 12.76 -9.01 -1.83
CA GLY A 37 13.69 -8.17 -1.07
C GLY A 37 13.57 -6.68 -1.37
N GLY A 38 13.29 -6.31 -2.63
CA GLY A 38 13.06 -4.91 -3.01
C GLY A 38 11.82 -4.29 -2.35
N VAL A 39 10.70 -5.02 -2.30
CA VAL A 39 9.47 -4.53 -1.66
C VAL A 39 9.52 -4.63 -0.13
N LEU A 40 10.20 -5.65 0.41
CA LEU A 40 10.52 -5.74 1.83
C LEU A 40 11.38 -4.54 2.26
N SER A 41 12.45 -4.23 1.52
CA SER A 41 13.32 -3.09 1.77
C SER A 41 12.57 -1.75 1.69
N HIS A 42 11.68 -1.64 0.71
CA HIS A 42 10.82 -0.47 0.53
C HIS A 42 9.89 -0.26 1.72
N THR A 43 9.32 -1.33 2.25
CA THR A 43 8.34 -1.31 3.34
C THR A 43 9.00 -1.09 4.69
N LEU A 44 10.08 -1.81 4.96
CA LEU A 44 10.75 -1.80 6.25
C LEU A 44 11.60 -0.55 6.49
N ARG A 45 11.70 0.36 5.51
CA ARG A 45 12.20 1.70 5.78
C ARG A 45 11.21 2.53 6.61
N PHE A 46 9.90 2.22 6.60
CA PHE A 46 8.92 2.86 7.47
C PHE A 46 9.10 2.28 8.87
N CYS A 47 9.95 2.93 9.67
CA CYS A 47 10.37 2.41 10.96
C CYS A 47 9.27 2.73 11.99
N PRO A 48 8.76 1.73 12.72
CA PRO A 48 7.82 1.99 13.81
C PRO A 48 8.58 2.75 14.90
N VAL A 49 7.94 3.70 15.57
CA VAL A 49 8.60 4.53 16.61
C VAL A 49 8.24 4.03 18.01
N ASN A 50 7.07 3.41 18.16
CA ASN A 50 6.63 2.83 19.42
C ASN A 50 7.49 1.62 19.75
N TYR A 51 7.85 1.51 21.02
CA TYR A 51 8.61 0.37 21.53
C TYR A 51 7.78 -0.91 21.45
N PHE A 52 8.45 -2.02 21.15
CA PHE A 52 7.88 -3.37 21.21
C PHE A 52 9.00 -4.36 21.54
N THR A 53 8.64 -5.45 22.20
CA THR A 53 9.55 -6.57 22.55
C THR A 53 9.31 -7.79 21.68
N THR A 54 8.07 -7.95 21.23
CA THR A 54 7.60 -9.15 20.53
C THR A 54 7.16 -8.80 19.12
N ILE A 55 7.52 -9.65 18.17
CA ILE A 55 7.04 -9.61 16.78
C ILE A 55 6.16 -10.83 16.58
N VAL A 56 4.88 -10.60 16.30
CA VAL A 56 3.89 -11.64 16.06
C VAL A 56 3.70 -11.78 14.56
N ILE A 57 3.95 -12.96 14.00
CA ILE A 57 3.84 -13.25 12.58
C ILE A 57 2.65 -14.20 12.37
N ILE A 58 1.56 -13.69 11.79
CA ILE A 58 0.42 -14.49 11.34
C ILE A 58 0.72 -15.00 9.93
N TYR A 59 0.65 -16.31 9.75
CA TYR A 59 0.90 -16.94 8.45
C TYR A 59 0.05 -18.19 8.24
N TYR A 60 -0.24 -18.46 6.98
CA TYR A 60 -0.90 -19.68 6.54
C TYR A 60 0.12 -20.54 5.77
N PRO A 61 0.53 -21.71 6.29
CA PRO A 61 1.42 -22.59 5.56
C PRO A 61 0.82 -23.14 4.27
N ALA A 62 1.57 -23.08 3.17
CA ALA A 62 1.26 -23.75 1.92
C ALA A 62 1.58 -25.25 1.97
N ASN A 63 2.44 -25.68 2.90
CA ASN A 63 2.83 -27.08 3.09
C ASN A 63 2.28 -27.63 4.40
N SER A 64 2.02 -28.94 4.44
CA SER A 64 1.58 -29.63 5.68
C SER A 64 2.69 -29.67 6.74
N SER A 65 3.96 -29.60 6.32
CA SER A 65 5.13 -29.64 7.19
C SER A 65 6.13 -28.54 6.83
N GLU A 66 7.04 -28.26 7.75
CA GLU A 66 8.09 -27.26 7.62
C GLU A 66 9.00 -27.56 6.40
N ASN A 67 9.15 -26.57 5.51
CA ASN A 67 9.82 -26.72 4.22
C ASN A 67 11.15 -25.95 4.10
N VAL A 68 11.57 -25.27 5.18
CA VAL A 68 12.89 -24.67 5.33
C VAL A 68 13.65 -25.45 6.39
N ILE A 69 14.69 -26.17 5.97
CA ILE A 69 15.52 -26.99 6.85
C ILE A 69 16.86 -26.29 7.02
N ILE A 70 17.16 -25.84 8.25
CA ILE A 70 18.44 -25.21 8.62
C ILE A 70 19.36 -26.25 9.24
N SER A 71 18.80 -27.10 10.10
CA SER A 71 19.46 -28.25 10.70
C SER A 71 18.42 -29.34 10.98
N GLU A 72 18.85 -30.47 11.54
CA GLU A 72 17.93 -31.58 11.90
C GLU A 72 16.85 -31.14 12.90
N THR A 73 17.18 -30.20 13.80
CA THR A 73 16.29 -29.69 14.85
C THR A 73 15.64 -28.36 14.50
N GLU A 74 16.15 -27.63 13.50
CA GLU A 74 15.63 -26.33 13.11
C GLU A 74 14.95 -26.39 11.73
N LYS A 75 13.63 -26.52 11.77
CA LYS A 75 12.77 -26.54 10.59
C LYS A 75 11.70 -25.47 10.72
N TYR A 76 11.40 -24.80 9.62
CA TYR A 76 10.42 -23.72 9.58
C TYR A 76 9.54 -23.81 8.33
N TYR A 77 8.33 -23.28 8.43
CA TYR A 77 7.55 -22.90 7.26
C TYR A 77 8.15 -21.63 6.65
N HIS A 78 8.30 -21.59 5.34
CA HIS A 78 8.94 -20.46 4.67
C HIS A 78 8.20 -19.13 4.87
N GLU A 79 6.87 -19.20 4.99
CA GLU A 79 5.96 -18.08 5.27
C GLU A 79 6.28 -17.39 6.60
N TYR A 80 6.80 -18.16 7.57
CA TYR A 80 7.33 -17.63 8.83
C TYR A 80 8.81 -17.25 8.69
N TYR A 81 9.62 -18.15 8.14
CA TYR A 81 11.09 -18.04 8.13
C TYR A 81 11.59 -16.78 7.43
N VAL A 82 11.09 -16.50 6.23
CA VAL A 82 11.55 -15.35 5.42
C VAL A 82 11.27 -14.04 6.15
N ILE A 83 10.07 -13.91 6.72
CA ILE A 83 9.65 -12.73 7.48
C ILE A 83 10.46 -12.59 8.77
N MET A 84 10.60 -13.67 9.53
CA MET A 84 11.37 -13.69 10.79
C MET A 84 12.83 -13.24 10.54
N LYS A 85 13.54 -13.87 9.59
CA LYS A 85 14.94 -13.54 9.30
C LYS A 85 15.10 -12.12 8.75
N THR A 86 14.17 -11.67 7.91
CA THR A 86 14.18 -10.30 7.38
C THR A 86 14.02 -9.27 8.51
N LEU A 87 13.04 -9.47 9.40
CA LEU A 87 12.80 -8.55 10.51
C LEU A 87 13.91 -8.60 11.56
N ASP A 88 14.48 -9.77 11.83
CA ASP A 88 15.63 -9.91 12.74
C ASP A 88 16.83 -9.11 12.22
N TYR A 89 17.16 -9.28 10.94
CA TYR A 89 18.20 -8.53 10.27
C TYR A 89 17.93 -7.02 10.29
N VAL A 90 16.71 -6.59 9.95
CA VAL A 90 16.35 -5.16 9.92
C VAL A 90 16.34 -4.53 11.32
N CYS A 91 15.79 -5.21 12.32
CA CYS A 91 15.75 -4.74 13.69
C CYS A 91 17.15 -4.50 14.24
N LYS A 92 18.08 -5.44 14.00
CA LYS A 92 19.46 -5.39 14.47
C LYS A 92 20.29 -4.35 13.74
N ASN A 93 20.24 -4.34 12.40
CA ASN A 93 21.22 -3.60 11.58
C ASN A 93 20.75 -2.23 11.13
N TYR A 94 19.44 -1.97 11.11
CA TYR A 94 18.89 -0.70 10.62
C TYR A 94 18.08 0.04 11.68
N TRP A 95 17.19 -0.65 12.40
CA TRP A 95 16.32 0.04 13.37
C TRP A 95 16.99 0.29 14.74
N ASN A 96 18.07 -0.43 15.04
CA ASN A 96 18.79 -0.44 16.32
C ASN A 96 17.89 -0.86 17.49
N TYR A 97 17.05 -1.88 17.26
CA TYR A 97 16.03 -2.33 18.20
C TYR A 97 16.45 -3.52 19.08
N GLY A 98 17.71 -3.97 18.98
CA GLY A 98 18.22 -5.11 19.71
C GLY A 98 17.50 -6.42 19.34
N ASN A 99 17.64 -7.43 20.18
CA ASN A 99 16.97 -8.72 19.99
C ASN A 99 15.47 -8.59 20.25
N LYS A 100 14.67 -9.27 19.43
CA LYS A 100 13.21 -9.35 19.57
C LYS A 100 12.78 -10.79 19.74
N ASN A 101 11.69 -10.98 20.49
CA ASN A 101 11.01 -12.26 20.56
C ASN A 101 10.15 -12.44 19.30
N PHE A 102 10.27 -13.57 18.62
CA PHE A 102 9.46 -13.88 17.44
C PHE A 102 8.46 -14.97 17.77
N VAL A 103 7.19 -14.71 17.50
CA VAL A 103 6.09 -15.65 17.73
C VAL A 103 5.35 -15.88 16.43
N GLY A 104 5.30 -17.14 15.98
CA GLY A 104 4.56 -17.55 14.80
C GLY A 104 3.15 -18.03 15.14
N ILE A 105 2.13 -17.46 14.50
CA ILE A 105 0.74 -17.90 14.56
C ILE A 105 0.46 -18.69 13.28
N ASN A 106 0.55 -20.02 13.40
CA ASN A 106 0.31 -20.95 12.30
C ASN A 106 -1.17 -21.32 12.21
N LEU A 107 -1.86 -20.82 11.18
CA LEU A 107 -3.31 -20.99 11.05
C LEU A 107 -3.80 -22.42 10.76
N LEU A 108 -2.92 -23.38 10.47
CA LEU A 108 -3.28 -24.79 10.32
C LEU A 108 -3.30 -25.56 11.65
N LYS A 109 -2.68 -25.01 12.70
CA LYS A 109 -2.61 -25.65 14.03
C LYS A 109 -3.67 -24.99 14.94
N ASN A 110 -4.13 -25.68 15.98
CA ASN A 110 -4.92 -25.02 17.03
C ASN A 110 -4.03 -23.97 17.70
N VAL A 111 -4.29 -22.69 17.43
CA VAL A 111 -3.39 -21.61 17.83
C VAL A 111 -3.77 -21.06 19.19
N ASP A 112 -2.78 -20.98 20.07
CA ASP A 112 -2.83 -20.11 21.23
C ASP A 112 -2.76 -18.64 20.77
N ASN A 113 -3.90 -17.96 20.78
CA ASN A 113 -4.03 -16.57 20.36
C ASN A 113 -3.74 -15.58 21.50
N THR A 114 -3.14 -16.01 22.62
CA THR A 114 -2.87 -15.14 23.78
C THR A 114 -2.02 -13.92 23.42
N TYR A 115 -1.11 -14.02 22.44
CA TYR A 115 -0.33 -12.86 21.98
C TYR A 115 -1.13 -11.82 21.20
N LEU A 116 -2.31 -12.19 20.69
CA LEU A 116 -3.21 -11.28 19.97
C LEU A 116 -4.17 -10.54 20.90
N THR A 117 -4.40 -11.04 22.12
CA THR A 117 -5.30 -10.39 23.09
C THR A 117 -4.67 -9.16 23.76
N ASN A 118 -3.34 -9.08 23.81
CA ASN A 118 -2.61 -7.88 24.25
C ASN A 118 -1.54 -7.49 23.23
N LEU A 119 -1.89 -6.53 22.37
CA LEU A 119 -1.00 -6.07 21.32
C LEU A 119 -0.04 -4.96 21.78
N ASP A 120 -0.14 -4.39 22.98
CA ASP A 120 0.53 -3.12 23.34
C ASP A 120 2.06 -3.16 23.11
N ASN A 121 2.71 -4.27 23.46
CA ASN A 121 4.15 -4.49 23.28
C ASN A 121 4.52 -5.33 22.05
N CYS A 122 3.59 -5.46 21.10
CA CYS A 122 3.73 -6.29 19.91
C CYS A 122 3.81 -5.46 18.62
N LEU A 123 4.68 -5.87 17.72
CA LEU A 123 4.64 -5.52 16.30
C LEU A 123 3.94 -6.66 15.54
N LEU A 124 2.82 -6.35 14.89
CA LEU A 124 1.99 -7.34 14.21
C LEU A 124 2.41 -7.50 12.74
N ILE A 125 2.57 -8.73 12.27
CA ILE A 125 2.92 -9.01 10.88
C ILE A 125 1.91 -9.99 10.30
N VAL A 126 1.40 -9.70 9.11
CA VAL A 126 0.72 -10.68 8.27
C VAL A 126 1.65 -11.06 7.12
N SER A 127 1.92 -12.35 6.99
CA SER A 127 2.73 -12.93 5.93
C SER A 127 1.83 -13.38 4.78
N ALA A 128 1.96 -12.76 3.60
CA ALA A 128 1.12 -13.08 2.45
C ALA A 128 1.74 -12.67 1.11
N ASP A 129 1.72 -13.58 0.13
CA ASP A 129 1.89 -13.29 -1.29
C ASP A 129 0.53 -13.22 -2.00
N TYR A 130 0.56 -12.91 -3.30
CA TYR A 130 -0.63 -12.63 -4.10
C TYR A 130 -0.52 -13.21 -5.53
N SER A 131 -1.65 -13.48 -6.16
CA SER A 131 -1.81 -13.74 -7.60
C SER A 131 -0.84 -14.77 -8.17
N HIS A 132 -0.82 -15.97 -7.58
CA HIS A 132 0.03 -17.07 -8.00
C HIS A 132 -0.26 -17.48 -9.46
N PHE A 133 0.77 -17.39 -10.28
CA PHE A 133 0.81 -17.90 -11.65
C PHE A 133 -0.20 -17.28 -12.64
N LEU A 134 -0.72 -16.09 -12.33
CA LEU A 134 -1.61 -15.36 -13.22
C LEU A 134 -0.84 -14.56 -14.29
N PRO A 135 -1.38 -14.45 -15.53
CA PRO A 135 -0.89 -13.50 -16.51
C PRO A 135 -0.85 -12.09 -15.94
N MET A 136 0.19 -11.33 -16.27
CA MET A 136 0.46 -10.04 -15.63
C MET A 136 -0.77 -9.12 -15.57
N GLN A 137 -1.42 -8.83 -16.71
CA GLN A 137 -2.53 -7.86 -16.77
C GLN A 137 -3.73 -8.28 -15.92
N GLU A 138 -4.08 -9.56 -15.94
CA GLU A 138 -5.13 -10.12 -15.10
C GLU A 138 -4.75 -10.00 -13.62
N ALA A 139 -3.52 -10.37 -13.29
CA ALA A 139 -3.00 -10.26 -11.94
C ALA A 139 -3.05 -8.81 -11.44
N ILE A 140 -2.64 -7.81 -12.24
CA ILE A 140 -2.68 -6.40 -11.85
C ILE A 140 -4.10 -5.96 -11.48
N LYS A 141 -5.07 -6.33 -12.32
CA LYS A 141 -6.48 -5.98 -12.08
C LYS A 141 -6.97 -6.58 -10.76
N LEU A 142 -6.68 -7.86 -10.51
CA LEU A 142 -7.13 -8.55 -9.30
C LEU A 142 -6.36 -8.07 -8.06
N GLU A 143 -5.05 -7.86 -8.14
CA GLU A 143 -4.24 -7.29 -7.06
C GLU A 143 -4.72 -5.90 -6.62
N ASN A 144 -5.01 -5.01 -7.58
CA ASN A 144 -5.52 -3.68 -7.27
C ASN A 144 -6.86 -3.77 -6.53
N CYS A 145 -7.78 -4.63 -7.00
CA CYS A 145 -9.05 -4.91 -6.34
C CYS A 145 -8.84 -5.49 -4.93
N ALA A 146 -7.94 -6.47 -4.78
CA ALA A 146 -7.62 -7.10 -3.50
C ALA A 146 -7.04 -6.09 -2.51
N ALA A 147 -6.14 -5.20 -2.95
CA ALA A 147 -5.56 -4.15 -2.12
C ALA A 147 -6.64 -3.23 -1.56
N HIS A 148 -7.55 -2.74 -2.41
CA HIS A 148 -8.67 -1.90 -1.98
C HIS A 148 -9.63 -2.64 -1.06
N ALA A 149 -9.97 -3.90 -1.38
CA ALA A 149 -10.82 -4.74 -0.54
C ALA A 149 -10.22 -4.94 0.86
N LEU A 150 -8.91 -5.22 0.94
CA LEU A 150 -8.17 -5.34 2.18
C LEU A 150 -8.20 -4.04 2.98
N MET A 151 -7.91 -2.89 2.36
CA MET A 151 -7.96 -1.58 3.01
C MET A 151 -9.35 -1.24 3.58
N HIS A 152 -10.42 -1.69 2.91
CA HIS A 152 -11.81 -1.53 3.34
C HIS A 152 -12.33 -2.64 4.26
N LYS A 153 -11.50 -3.62 4.64
CA LYS A 153 -11.90 -4.78 5.46
C LYS A 153 -13.07 -5.56 4.84
N TYR A 154 -13.09 -5.64 3.50
CA TYR A 154 -14.23 -6.15 2.75
C TYR A 154 -13.92 -7.51 2.10
N PHE A 155 -14.45 -8.58 2.68
CA PHE A 155 -14.15 -9.97 2.30
C PHE A 155 -15.39 -10.71 1.78
N SER A 156 -16.04 -10.16 0.75
CA SER A 156 -17.23 -10.79 0.18
C SER A 156 -16.88 -11.96 -0.73
N SER A 157 -17.66 -13.04 -0.67
CA SER A 157 -17.47 -14.23 -1.51
C SER A 157 -17.69 -13.98 -3.00
N HIS A 158 -18.41 -12.92 -3.39
CA HIS A 158 -18.53 -12.53 -4.81
C HIS A 158 -17.30 -11.80 -5.37
N LEU A 159 -16.39 -11.33 -4.50
CA LEU A 159 -15.17 -10.65 -4.94
C LEU A 159 -14.10 -11.68 -5.32
N LYS A 160 -14.04 -12.03 -6.60
CA LYS A 160 -12.98 -12.91 -7.15
C LYS A 160 -11.56 -12.45 -6.85
N CYS A 161 -11.35 -11.15 -6.60
CA CYS A 161 -10.04 -10.64 -6.26
C CYS A 161 -9.57 -11.03 -4.85
N ILE A 162 -10.45 -11.50 -3.97
CA ILE A 162 -10.04 -12.03 -2.66
C ILE A 162 -9.31 -13.37 -2.83
N ASP A 163 -9.67 -14.15 -3.85
CA ASP A 163 -9.08 -15.47 -4.13
C ASP A 163 -7.63 -15.40 -4.61
N VAL A 164 -7.14 -14.20 -4.98
CA VAL A 164 -5.73 -14.01 -5.33
C VAL A 164 -4.84 -13.76 -4.13
N ILE A 165 -5.37 -13.71 -2.91
CA ILE A 165 -4.59 -13.61 -1.68
C ILE A 165 -4.31 -15.04 -1.21
N ASP A 166 -3.06 -15.38 -0.87
CA ASP A 166 -2.69 -16.76 -0.49
C ASP A 166 -3.66 -17.42 0.49
N ASP A 167 -3.97 -16.74 1.59
CA ASP A 167 -5.10 -17.10 2.44
C ASP A 167 -5.66 -15.86 3.17
N VAL A 168 -6.95 -15.59 2.94
CA VAL A 168 -7.67 -14.45 3.52
C VAL A 168 -7.87 -14.57 5.04
N LYS A 169 -7.81 -15.78 5.62
CA LYS A 169 -7.99 -16.03 7.05
C LYS A 169 -6.94 -15.29 7.88
N SER A 170 -5.71 -15.15 7.38
CA SER A 170 -4.66 -14.35 8.04
C SER A 170 -5.09 -12.91 8.26
N PHE A 171 -5.76 -12.32 7.27
CA PHE A 171 -6.27 -10.95 7.36
C PHE A 171 -7.52 -10.86 8.24
N LYS A 172 -8.42 -11.85 8.17
CA LYS A 172 -9.60 -11.90 9.05
C LYS A 172 -9.18 -11.98 10.52
N LEU A 173 -8.27 -12.91 10.86
CA LEU A 173 -7.72 -13.04 12.21
C LEU A 173 -7.03 -11.75 12.65
N MET A 174 -6.20 -11.15 11.80
CA MET A 174 -5.59 -9.84 12.11
C MET A 174 -6.67 -8.80 12.46
N TYR A 175 -7.73 -8.68 11.67
CA TYR A 175 -8.78 -7.68 11.89
C TYR A 175 -9.67 -7.95 13.11
N ASP A 176 -9.82 -9.20 13.53
CA ASP A 176 -10.57 -9.55 14.73
C ASP A 176 -9.88 -9.03 16.01
N TYR A 177 -8.55 -8.94 16.01
CA TYR A 177 -7.75 -8.49 17.15
C TYR A 177 -7.17 -7.08 17.00
N LEU A 178 -7.09 -6.55 15.77
CA LEU A 178 -6.59 -5.22 15.51
C LEU A 178 -7.58 -4.16 16.05
N PRO A 179 -7.13 -3.13 16.78
CA PRO A 179 -8.05 -2.09 17.26
C PRO A 179 -8.76 -1.41 16.09
N LYS A 180 -10.05 -1.10 16.29
CA LYS A 180 -10.98 -0.71 15.21
C LYS A 180 -10.53 0.52 14.41
N ASP A 181 -9.76 1.39 15.05
CA ASP A 181 -9.22 2.63 14.48
C ASP A 181 -7.94 2.44 13.66
N TYR A 182 -7.37 1.23 13.60
CA TYR A 182 -6.26 0.92 12.69
C TYR A 182 -6.77 0.42 11.35
N ASN A 183 -6.03 0.77 10.30
CA ASN A 183 -6.29 0.41 8.92
C ASN A 183 -5.00 -0.04 8.22
N LEU A 184 -5.17 -0.71 7.09
CA LEU A 184 -4.08 -0.92 6.15
C LEU A 184 -3.89 0.31 5.27
N GLN A 185 -2.63 0.72 5.09
CA GLN A 185 -2.23 1.66 4.05
C GLN A 185 -1.35 0.92 3.05
N TRP A 186 -1.78 0.84 1.79
CA TRP A 186 -0.97 0.22 0.73
C TRP A 186 0.24 1.09 0.43
N ILE A 187 1.44 0.51 0.54
CA ILE A 187 2.68 1.28 0.34
C ILE A 187 3.59 0.70 -0.72
N GLY A 188 3.43 -0.57 -1.11
CA GLY A 188 4.43 -1.24 -1.91
C GLY A 188 3.83 -2.38 -2.74
N ARG A 189 4.40 -2.53 -3.93
CA ARG A 189 4.01 -3.53 -4.91
C ARG A 189 5.16 -3.85 -5.84
N THR A 190 5.44 -5.14 -6.04
CA THR A 190 6.27 -5.66 -7.14
C THR A 190 5.79 -7.06 -7.53
N ARG A 191 6.37 -7.66 -8.57
CA ARG A 191 6.07 -9.04 -8.99
C ARG A 191 7.35 -9.80 -9.34
N SER A 192 7.34 -11.13 -9.21
CA SER A 192 8.46 -11.93 -9.69
C SER A 192 8.59 -11.85 -11.23
N PRO A 193 9.82 -11.91 -11.75
CA PRO A 193 10.06 -11.72 -13.18
C PRO A 193 9.72 -12.99 -13.95
N ASN A 194 8.45 -13.19 -14.31
CA ASN A 194 7.94 -14.30 -15.13
C ASN A 194 6.59 -13.94 -15.79
N LEU A 195 6.24 -14.62 -16.89
CA LEU A 195 4.92 -14.47 -17.55
C LEU A 195 3.76 -14.80 -16.61
N ARG A 196 4.00 -15.76 -15.72
CA ARG A 196 3.11 -16.21 -14.64
C ARG A 196 3.80 -16.03 -13.29
N GLY A 197 4.14 -14.78 -12.99
CA GLY A 197 4.79 -14.40 -11.74
C GLY A 197 3.86 -14.44 -10.53
N VAL A 198 4.45 -14.20 -9.37
CA VAL A 198 3.77 -14.00 -8.08
C VAL A 198 3.78 -12.50 -7.77
N GLY A 199 2.66 -12.04 -7.20
CA GLY A 199 2.43 -10.69 -6.71
C GLY A 199 2.92 -10.48 -5.29
N TYR A 200 3.59 -9.35 -5.07
CA TYR A 200 4.10 -8.97 -3.75
C TYR A 200 3.57 -7.60 -3.39
N LEU A 201 2.49 -7.57 -2.62
CA LEU A 201 1.93 -6.34 -2.07
C LEU A 201 2.38 -6.20 -0.61
N SER A 202 2.46 -4.96 -0.15
CA SER A 202 2.88 -4.66 1.22
C SER A 202 2.14 -3.45 1.75
N PHE A 203 1.81 -3.52 3.03
CA PHE A 203 0.95 -2.55 3.69
C PHE A 203 1.56 -2.16 5.03
N LEU A 204 1.30 -0.92 5.45
CA LEU A 204 1.45 -0.52 6.84
C LEU A 204 0.15 -0.82 7.57
N ILE A 205 0.22 -1.46 8.73
CA ILE A 205 -0.88 -1.49 9.69
C ILE A 205 -0.70 -0.27 10.57
N LYS A 206 -1.57 0.74 10.43
CA LYS A 206 -1.40 1.99 11.17
C LYS A 206 -2.72 2.65 11.55
N LYS A 207 -2.66 3.44 12.61
CA LYS A 207 -3.75 4.33 13.02
C LYS A 207 -3.66 5.64 12.22
N PRO A 208 -4.69 6.02 11.47
CA PRO A 208 -4.68 7.26 10.73
C PRO A 208 -4.84 8.46 11.66
N GLN A 209 -4.11 9.53 11.37
CA GLN A 209 -4.18 10.80 12.06
C GLN A 209 -5.31 11.63 11.47
N LYS A 210 -6.36 11.85 12.28
CA LYS A 210 -7.46 12.74 11.92
C LYS A 210 -7.00 14.20 11.94
N PRO A 211 -7.44 15.05 10.99
CA PRO A 211 -7.06 16.47 10.94
C PRO A 211 -7.26 17.22 12.25
N GLU A 212 -8.33 16.90 12.99
CA GLU A 212 -8.69 17.55 14.26
C GLU A 212 -7.63 17.37 15.35
N ASN A 213 -6.89 16.26 15.33
CA ASN A 213 -6.00 15.84 16.42
C ASN A 213 -4.51 15.95 16.07
N PHE A 214 -4.17 16.46 14.88
CA PHE A 214 -2.80 16.41 14.39
C PHE A 214 -2.38 17.71 13.71
N ARG A 215 -2.82 17.92 12.47
CA ARG A 215 -2.49 19.10 11.67
C ARG A 215 -3.55 19.27 10.60
N LEU A 216 -3.84 20.52 10.25
CA LEU A 216 -4.70 20.80 9.10
C LEU A 216 -4.04 20.31 7.80
N PRO A 217 -4.79 19.62 6.93
CA PRO A 217 -4.29 19.17 5.64
C PRO A 217 -4.10 20.35 4.67
N HIS A 218 -3.20 20.16 3.70
CA HIS A 218 -2.99 21.07 2.57
C HIS A 218 -3.94 20.77 1.41
N GLY A 219 -4.52 19.59 1.40
CA GLY A 219 -5.57 19.19 0.49
C GLY A 219 -6.21 17.90 0.96
N MET A 220 -7.34 17.53 0.38
CA MET A 220 -7.97 16.25 0.63
C MET A 220 -8.54 15.68 -0.66
N PHE A 221 -8.67 14.36 -0.72
CA PHE A 221 -9.38 13.66 -1.79
C PHE A 221 -10.40 12.71 -1.18
N VAL A 222 -11.54 12.56 -1.85
CA VAL A 222 -12.50 11.50 -1.55
C VAL A 222 -12.62 10.62 -2.79
N THR A 223 -12.41 9.32 -2.60
CA THR A 223 -12.55 8.29 -3.64
C THR A 223 -13.69 7.35 -3.26
N ALA A 224 -14.64 7.13 -4.17
CA ALA A 224 -15.77 6.22 -3.96
C ALA A 224 -15.59 4.90 -4.73
N TYR A 225 -16.08 3.81 -4.16
CA TYR A 225 -15.94 2.45 -4.68
C TYR A 225 -17.29 1.74 -4.72
N ASP A 226 -17.49 0.91 -5.75
CA ASP A 226 -18.66 0.03 -5.85
C ASP A 226 -18.49 -1.28 -5.07
N ILE A 227 -19.52 -2.14 -5.08
CA ILE A 227 -19.51 -3.48 -4.47
C ILE A 227 -18.42 -4.42 -5.01
N ASN A 228 -17.78 -4.08 -6.12
CA ASN A 228 -16.68 -4.83 -6.73
C ASN A 228 -15.31 -4.20 -6.45
N MET A 229 -15.25 -3.21 -5.54
CA MET A 229 -14.05 -2.42 -5.24
C MET A 229 -13.48 -1.67 -6.46
N VAL A 230 -14.32 -1.39 -7.47
CA VAL A 230 -13.93 -0.55 -8.60
C VAL A 230 -14.11 0.92 -8.23
N GLN A 231 -13.09 1.73 -8.48
CA GLN A 231 -13.16 3.18 -8.25
C GLN A 231 -14.18 3.82 -9.20
N ARG A 232 -15.11 4.56 -8.61
CA ARG A 232 -16.22 5.20 -9.32
C ARG A 232 -16.04 6.69 -9.45
N GLU A 233 -15.57 7.41 -8.44
CA GLU A 233 -15.28 8.84 -8.59
C GLU A 233 -14.18 9.23 -7.61
N CYS A 234 -13.40 10.25 -7.99
CA CYS A 234 -12.37 10.82 -7.15
C CYS A 234 -12.30 12.33 -7.35
N LEU A 235 -12.66 13.09 -6.32
CA LEU A 235 -12.51 14.54 -6.30
C LEU A 235 -11.63 14.96 -5.14
N GLY A 236 -10.97 16.10 -5.29
CA GLY A 236 -10.17 16.68 -4.24
C GLY A 236 -10.35 18.18 -4.12
N GLU A 237 -10.04 18.66 -2.93
CA GLU A 237 -10.07 20.05 -2.52
C GLU A 237 -8.67 20.45 -2.05
N TRP A 238 -8.21 21.65 -2.42
CA TRP A 238 -6.93 22.19 -2.00
C TRP A 238 -7.15 23.33 -1.01
N PHE A 239 -6.38 23.35 0.06
CA PHE A 239 -6.53 24.34 1.12
C PHE A 239 -5.42 25.39 1.06
N THR A 240 -5.80 26.62 1.35
CA THR A 240 -4.93 27.79 1.39
C THR A 240 -5.01 28.47 2.76
N LYS A 241 -4.30 29.58 2.96
CA LYS A 241 -4.39 30.35 4.20
C LYS A 241 -5.79 30.92 4.44
N SER A 242 -6.49 31.33 3.37
CA SER A 242 -7.83 31.93 3.39
C SER A 242 -8.96 30.90 3.22
N TYR A 243 -8.68 29.74 2.63
CA TYR A 243 -9.64 28.64 2.46
C TYR A 243 -9.10 27.39 3.16
N ARG A 244 -9.48 27.21 4.43
CA ARG A 244 -8.96 26.14 5.29
C ARG A 244 -9.93 24.97 5.37
N TYR A 245 -9.36 23.80 5.59
CA TYR A 245 -10.12 22.60 5.94
C TYR A 245 -11.06 22.85 7.12
N ASN A 246 -12.27 22.32 7.02
CA ASN A 246 -13.19 22.10 8.12
C ASN A 246 -14.10 20.90 7.81
N LYS A 247 -14.83 20.42 8.82
CA LYS A 247 -15.71 19.26 8.67
C LYS A 247 -16.87 19.47 7.70
N THR A 248 -17.36 20.70 7.54
CA THR A 248 -18.42 21.01 6.58
C THR A 248 -17.92 20.84 5.14
N ILE A 249 -16.72 21.31 4.81
CA ILE A 249 -16.12 21.11 3.49
C ILE A 249 -15.90 19.62 3.21
N GLU A 250 -15.38 18.87 4.19
CA GLU A 250 -15.22 17.42 4.08
C GLU A 250 -16.53 16.72 3.77
N GLN A 251 -17.58 16.99 4.55
CA GLN A 251 -18.88 16.35 4.36
C GLN A 251 -19.51 16.71 3.01
N ASN A 252 -19.39 17.98 2.60
CA ASN A 252 -19.86 18.43 1.29
C ASN A 252 -19.13 17.72 0.15
N LEU A 253 -17.80 17.56 0.25
CA LEU A 253 -17.02 16.82 -0.73
C LEU A 253 -17.41 15.33 -0.76
N ILE A 254 -17.60 14.70 0.40
CA ILE A 254 -18.05 13.30 0.50
C ILE A 254 -19.39 13.14 -0.20
N ASN A 255 -20.39 13.95 0.16
CA ASN A 255 -21.73 13.89 -0.42
C ASN A 255 -21.70 14.08 -1.94
N LYS A 256 -20.91 15.04 -2.42
CA LYS A 256 -20.72 15.30 -3.85
C LYS A 256 -20.11 14.11 -4.58
N VAL A 257 -19.03 13.53 -4.04
CA VAL A 257 -18.38 12.36 -4.65
C VAL A 257 -19.30 11.15 -4.67
N LEU A 258 -20.00 10.87 -3.56
CA LEU A 258 -20.93 9.75 -3.49
C LEU A 258 -22.11 9.91 -4.45
N SER A 259 -22.63 11.13 -4.60
CA SER A 259 -23.68 11.45 -5.57
C SER A 259 -23.19 11.20 -7.00
N LEU A 260 -22.05 11.78 -7.38
CA LEU A 260 -21.49 11.66 -8.73
C LEU A 260 -21.09 10.23 -9.07
N ALA A 261 -20.57 9.47 -8.11
CA ALA A 261 -20.23 8.06 -8.28
C ALA A 261 -21.43 7.19 -8.70
N LYS A 262 -22.64 7.56 -8.29
CA LYS A 262 -23.90 6.87 -8.63
C LYS A 262 -24.49 7.32 -9.97
N THR A 263 -24.27 8.58 -10.37
CA THR A 263 -25.01 9.22 -11.48
C THR A 263 -24.17 9.53 -12.71
N THR A 264 -23.03 10.21 -12.58
CA THR A 264 -22.30 10.83 -13.70
C THR A 264 -20.77 10.78 -13.50
N SER A 265 -20.29 9.61 -13.08
CA SER A 265 -18.86 9.37 -12.84
C SER A 265 -18.00 9.74 -14.04
N ARG A 266 -16.96 10.56 -13.80
CA ARG A 266 -15.94 10.86 -14.81
C ARG A 266 -14.98 9.70 -15.05
N LEU A 267 -14.79 8.84 -14.04
CA LEU A 267 -13.89 7.68 -14.14
C LEU A 267 -14.48 6.58 -15.03
N THR A 268 -15.80 6.54 -15.19
CA THR A 268 -16.47 5.63 -16.12
C THR A 268 -16.98 6.30 -17.40
N GLY A 269 -16.68 7.59 -17.60
CA GLY A 269 -17.16 8.35 -18.76
C GLY A 269 -18.69 8.50 -18.81
N GLY A 270 -19.37 8.47 -17.65
CA GLY A 270 -20.83 8.50 -17.57
C GLY A 270 -21.52 7.15 -17.77
N ASN A 271 -20.77 6.06 -18.02
CA ASN A 271 -21.33 4.73 -18.17
C ASN A 271 -21.61 4.06 -16.81
N HIS A 272 -22.61 3.17 -16.81
CA HIS A 272 -23.10 2.42 -15.64
C HIS A 272 -23.69 3.32 -14.54
N THR A 273 -24.74 4.05 -14.90
CA THR A 273 -25.63 4.72 -13.94
C THR A 273 -26.35 3.67 -13.08
N ASN A 274 -26.68 3.98 -11.83
CA ASN A 274 -27.31 3.08 -10.85
C ASN A 274 -26.46 1.92 -10.30
N ILE A 275 -25.12 2.02 -10.34
CA ILE A 275 -24.27 1.08 -9.60
C ILE A 275 -24.27 1.40 -8.10
N SER A 276 -24.46 0.37 -7.28
CA SER A 276 -24.37 0.45 -5.82
C SER A 276 -22.95 0.80 -5.38
N VAL A 277 -22.78 2.07 -4.98
CA VAL A 277 -21.59 2.53 -4.26
C VAL A 277 -21.67 2.02 -2.83
N SER A 278 -20.61 1.37 -2.35
CA SER A 278 -20.60 0.68 -1.06
C SER A 278 -19.56 1.22 -0.09
N HIS A 279 -18.47 1.80 -0.60
CA HIS A 279 -17.35 2.26 0.21
C HIS A 279 -16.78 3.58 -0.30
N TYR A 280 -16.06 4.30 0.57
CA TYR A 280 -15.28 5.46 0.18
C TYR A 280 -14.04 5.64 1.07
N THR A 281 -13.00 6.24 0.50
CA THR A 281 -11.76 6.58 1.18
C THR A 281 -11.60 8.09 1.22
N ILE A 282 -11.27 8.63 2.39
CA ILE A 282 -10.82 10.02 2.55
C ILE A 282 -9.29 10.01 2.65
N THR A 283 -8.63 10.73 1.77
CA THR A 283 -7.17 10.92 1.78
C THR A 283 -6.84 12.35 2.15
N TYR A 284 -6.21 12.55 3.31
CA TYR A 284 -5.69 13.85 3.72
C TYR A 284 -4.26 14.02 3.22
N LEU A 285 -3.98 15.15 2.60
CA LEU A 285 -2.68 15.44 2.00
C LEU A 285 -1.94 16.50 2.78
N TYR A 286 -0.64 16.27 2.89
CA TYR A 286 0.22 17.08 3.70
C TYR A 286 1.54 17.30 3.01
N ARG A 287 1.92 18.57 2.84
CA ARG A 287 3.14 18.90 2.11
C ARG A 287 4.35 18.27 2.80
N SER A 288 5.13 17.54 2.01
CA SER A 288 6.38 16.90 2.43
C SER A 288 7.54 17.86 2.25
N SER A 289 8.44 17.91 3.23
CA SER A 289 9.73 18.61 3.11
C SER A 289 10.75 17.79 2.29
N ARG A 290 10.45 16.52 2.00
CA ARG A 290 11.34 15.63 1.26
C ARG A 290 11.43 16.06 -0.20
N LYS A 291 12.64 15.88 -0.76
CA LYS A 291 12.92 16.12 -2.17
C LYS A 291 12.87 14.83 -3.01
N LYS A 292 13.11 13.67 -2.40
CA LYS A 292 13.11 12.37 -3.10
C LYS A 292 11.70 11.76 -3.06
N PHE A 293 11.15 11.50 -4.24
CA PHE A 293 9.88 10.79 -4.40
C PHE A 293 9.97 9.36 -3.85
N ILE A 294 8.85 8.90 -3.29
CA ILE A 294 8.72 7.55 -2.73
C ILE A 294 7.37 7.02 -3.21
N ARG A 295 7.42 6.04 -4.14
CA ARG A 295 6.25 5.35 -4.68
C ARG A 295 5.41 4.75 -3.55
N GLY A 296 4.08 4.84 -3.64
CA GLY A 296 3.14 4.34 -2.62
C GLY A 296 3.05 5.15 -1.32
N TYR A 297 3.99 6.07 -1.08
CA TYR A 297 3.96 6.95 0.09
C TYR A 297 3.67 8.41 -0.25
N HIS A 298 4.30 8.91 -1.31
CA HIS A 298 4.11 10.27 -1.76
C HIS A 298 3.07 10.34 -2.87
N GLY A 299 2.11 11.25 -2.72
CA GLY A 299 1.43 11.89 -3.83
C GLY A 299 2.32 12.97 -4.44
N ILE A 300 2.10 13.26 -5.72
CA ILE A 300 2.94 14.20 -6.48
C ILE A 300 2.09 15.23 -7.21
N LYS A 301 2.41 16.51 -7.01
CA LYS A 301 1.79 17.66 -7.65
C LYS A 301 2.76 18.36 -8.59
N SER A 302 2.38 18.52 -9.85
CA SER A 302 2.98 19.49 -10.77
C SER A 302 1.86 20.28 -11.44
N ASP A 303 1.59 20.00 -12.71
CA ASP A 303 0.49 20.55 -13.52
C ASP A 303 -0.86 19.90 -13.17
N ALA A 304 -0.82 18.66 -12.69
CA ALA A 304 -1.93 17.92 -12.11
C ALA A 304 -1.47 17.26 -10.81
N PHE A 305 -2.30 16.36 -10.26
CA PHE A 305 -1.98 15.59 -9.07
C PHE A 305 -2.23 14.09 -9.27
N TYR A 306 -1.34 13.26 -8.73
CA TYR A 306 -1.55 11.83 -8.52
C TYR A 306 -1.45 11.50 -7.03
N LEU A 307 -2.42 10.74 -6.53
CA LEU A 307 -2.39 10.12 -5.20
C LEU A 307 -1.31 9.01 -5.16
N PRO A 308 -0.81 8.63 -3.97
CA PRO A 308 0.17 7.57 -3.84
C PRO A 308 -0.26 6.25 -4.49
N ASP A 309 -1.52 5.86 -4.32
CA ASP A 309 -2.08 4.59 -4.82
C ASP A 309 -2.07 4.52 -6.34
N VAL A 310 -2.31 5.65 -7.03
CA VAL A 310 -2.24 5.72 -8.50
C VAL A 310 -0.88 5.24 -8.99
N MET A 311 0.19 5.52 -8.25
CA MET A 311 1.53 5.09 -8.61
C MET A 311 1.71 3.58 -8.40
N LEU A 312 1.10 2.99 -7.36
CA LEU A 312 1.15 1.54 -7.13
C LEU A 312 0.32 0.76 -8.16
N GLU A 313 -0.82 1.30 -8.56
CA GLU A 313 -1.72 0.72 -9.55
C GLU A 313 -1.13 0.73 -10.96
N ASN A 314 -0.49 1.84 -11.35
CA ASN A 314 -0.22 2.13 -12.77
C ASN A 314 1.26 2.15 -13.16
N THR A 315 2.19 2.00 -12.21
CA THR A 315 3.63 2.01 -12.53
C THR A 315 4.32 0.72 -12.11
N TYR A 316 5.51 0.48 -12.66
CA TYR A 316 6.47 -0.46 -12.10
C TYR A 316 7.23 0.15 -10.91
N ASP A 317 8.03 -0.66 -10.22
CA ASP A 317 8.96 -0.21 -9.18
C ASP A 317 9.98 0.83 -9.70
N ASN A 318 10.31 0.77 -11.00
CA ASN A 318 11.16 1.74 -11.68
C ASN A 318 10.42 3.02 -12.16
N GLY A 319 9.11 3.14 -11.94
CA GLY A 319 8.32 4.34 -12.25
C GLY A 319 7.88 4.51 -13.70
N LEU A 320 8.21 3.59 -14.60
CA LEU A 320 7.56 3.52 -15.92
C LEU A 320 6.09 3.12 -15.76
N TRP A 321 5.22 3.64 -16.61
CA TRP A 321 3.80 3.25 -16.57
C TRP A 321 3.59 1.93 -17.27
N ILE A 322 2.79 1.09 -16.63
CA ILE A 322 2.37 -0.19 -17.18
C ILE A 322 1.50 0.07 -18.41
N GLN A 323 1.80 -0.63 -19.49
CA GLN A 323 1.02 -0.60 -20.72
C GLN A 323 0.11 -1.83 -20.78
N ASN A 324 -1.03 -1.73 -21.46
CA ASN A 324 -2.00 -2.83 -21.59
C ASN A 324 -1.43 -4.06 -22.32
N TYR A 325 -0.40 -3.86 -23.16
CA TYR A 325 0.29 -4.92 -23.88
C TYR A 325 1.50 -5.49 -23.13
N ASP A 326 1.84 -4.95 -21.96
CA ASP A 326 2.95 -5.49 -21.17
C ASP A 326 2.57 -6.86 -20.60
N ASN A 327 3.42 -7.86 -20.78
CA ASN A 327 3.21 -9.24 -20.33
C ASN A 327 4.18 -9.66 -19.20
N LEU A 328 5.17 -8.82 -18.90
CA LEU A 328 6.22 -9.07 -17.91
C LEU A 328 6.44 -7.86 -17.02
N TRP A 329 6.69 -8.12 -15.74
CA TRP A 329 7.01 -7.07 -14.79
C TRP A 329 8.42 -6.51 -15.05
N LYS A 330 8.49 -5.22 -15.40
CA LYS A 330 9.76 -4.52 -15.68
C LYS A 330 10.40 -4.06 -14.38
N GLN A 331 11.41 -4.78 -13.93
CA GLN A 331 12.21 -4.42 -12.76
C GLN A 331 13.08 -3.18 -13.03
N GLY A 332 13.43 -2.41 -11.99
CA GLY A 332 14.50 -1.44 -12.13
C GLY A 332 14.88 -0.71 -10.83
N LYS A 333 16.17 -0.40 -10.69
CA LYS A 333 16.74 0.13 -9.44
C LYS A 333 16.39 1.59 -9.15
N VAL A 334 16.02 2.37 -10.17
CA VAL A 334 15.82 3.83 -10.06
C VAL A 334 14.45 4.22 -10.57
N PHE A 335 13.71 4.94 -9.73
CA PHE A 335 12.40 5.48 -10.09
C PHE A 335 12.52 6.65 -11.09
N ASN A 336 11.99 6.48 -12.31
CA ASN A 336 12.01 7.49 -13.35
C ASN A 336 10.89 8.53 -13.17
N ILE A 337 11.18 9.57 -12.41
CA ILE A 337 10.23 10.65 -12.13
C ILE A 337 9.82 11.44 -13.39
N LYS A 338 10.66 11.49 -14.44
CA LYS A 338 10.36 12.28 -15.65
C LYS A 338 9.13 11.74 -16.36
N TYR A 339 8.97 10.42 -16.40
CA TYR A 339 7.83 9.78 -17.02
C TYR A 339 6.53 10.10 -16.25
N THR A 340 6.56 10.10 -14.92
CA THR A 340 5.43 10.55 -14.10
C THR A 340 5.04 12.01 -14.37
N LEU A 341 6.03 12.92 -14.44
CA LEU A 341 5.79 14.33 -14.71
C LEU A 341 5.21 14.57 -16.11
N HIS A 342 5.62 13.78 -17.09
CA HIS A 342 5.03 13.80 -18.42
C HIS A 342 3.54 13.41 -18.39
N ASN A 343 3.19 12.33 -17.69
CA ASN A 343 1.79 11.90 -17.55
C ASN A 343 0.92 12.93 -16.80
N LEU A 344 1.47 13.62 -15.80
CA LEU A 344 0.77 14.72 -15.12
C LEU A 344 0.44 15.88 -16.08
N LYS A 345 1.35 16.23 -17.00
CA LYS A 345 1.08 17.25 -18.04
C LYS A 345 -0.03 16.83 -19.00
N SER A 346 -0.01 15.57 -19.42
CA SER A 346 -1.06 15.00 -20.26
C SER A 346 -2.41 15.00 -19.53
N LYS A 347 -2.43 14.61 -18.25
CA LYS A 347 -3.63 14.67 -17.39
C LYS A 347 -4.18 16.10 -17.25
N ALA A 348 -3.30 17.10 -17.19
CA ALA A 348 -3.69 18.51 -17.16
C ALA A 348 -4.20 19.06 -18.51
N LYS A 349 -4.26 18.24 -19.57
CA LYS A 349 -4.60 18.65 -20.96
C LYS A 349 -3.69 19.77 -21.50
N LEU A 350 -2.43 19.79 -21.07
CA LEU A 350 -1.44 20.78 -21.54
C LEU A 350 -0.60 20.28 -22.72
N TYR A 351 -0.87 19.07 -23.21
CA TYR A 351 -0.26 18.54 -24.43
C TYR A 351 -0.92 19.17 -25.67
N GLY A 352 -0.15 19.88 -26.50
CA GLY A 352 -0.63 20.47 -27.77
C GLY A 352 -0.98 21.96 -27.75
N LYS A 353 -1.02 22.64 -26.60
CA LYS A 353 -0.99 24.12 -26.59
C LYS A 353 0.43 24.54 -26.94
N LYS A 354 0.60 25.35 -28.02
CA LYS A 354 1.89 25.89 -28.50
C LYS A 354 2.86 26.02 -27.34
N THR A 355 3.75 25.04 -27.25
CA THR A 355 4.80 25.00 -26.25
C THR A 355 5.57 26.29 -26.45
N LEU A 356 5.43 27.23 -25.52
CA LEU A 356 6.38 28.33 -25.36
C LEU A 356 7.75 27.68 -25.50
N LYS A 357 8.41 28.02 -26.62
CA LYS A 357 9.61 27.41 -27.19
C LYS A 357 10.29 26.43 -26.24
N LEU A 358 10.31 25.16 -26.63
CA LEU A 358 11.27 24.13 -26.18
C LEU A 358 12.72 24.58 -26.51
N LYS A 359 13.15 25.72 -25.99
CA LYS A 359 14.55 26.07 -25.86
C LYS A 359 15.00 25.44 -24.55
N THR A 360 15.92 24.49 -24.68
CA THR A 360 16.79 23.96 -23.62
C THR A 360 16.10 23.31 -22.41
N PHE A 361 15.67 22.05 -22.59
CA PHE A 361 15.31 21.12 -21.50
C PHE A 361 16.49 20.76 -20.54
N ASN A 362 17.66 21.37 -20.72
CA ASN A 362 18.87 21.10 -19.94
C ASN A 362 19.16 22.09 -18.80
N LYS A 363 18.32 23.10 -18.52
CA LYS A 363 18.66 24.11 -17.49
C LYS A 363 17.68 24.31 -16.31
N TYR A 364 16.44 23.80 -16.37
CA TYR A 364 15.49 23.96 -15.26
C TYR A 364 15.00 22.62 -14.74
N LYS A 365 15.36 22.29 -13.48
CA LYS A 365 14.81 21.14 -12.77
C LYS A 365 13.29 21.25 -12.74
N PRO A 366 12.52 20.25 -13.19
CA PRO A 366 11.06 20.33 -13.19
C PRO A 366 10.58 20.52 -11.74
N TYR A 367 9.78 21.56 -11.52
CA TYR A 367 9.22 21.85 -10.21
C TYR A 367 8.04 20.90 -9.94
N TYR A 368 8.16 20.08 -8.91
CA TYR A 368 7.06 19.29 -8.36
C TYR A 368 7.06 19.39 -6.84
N GLN A 369 5.89 19.19 -6.25
CA GLN A 369 5.69 19.16 -4.81
C GLN A 369 5.26 17.75 -4.40
N LEU A 370 5.82 17.28 -3.29
CA LEU A 370 5.49 15.99 -2.71
C LEU A 370 4.55 16.17 -1.53
N TYR A 371 3.62 15.24 -1.40
CA TYR A 371 2.66 15.18 -0.31
C TYR A 371 2.67 13.77 0.24
N TYR A 372 2.82 13.57 1.54
CA TYR A 372 2.45 12.29 2.13
C TYR A 372 0.95 12.31 2.45
N SER A 373 0.37 11.13 2.61
CA SER A 373 -1.05 10.96 2.86
C SER A 373 -1.34 10.30 4.19
N ASP A 374 -2.49 10.64 4.75
CA ASP A 374 -3.17 9.81 5.73
C ASP A 374 -4.55 9.42 5.22
N VAL A 375 -4.98 8.19 5.48
CA VAL A 375 -6.14 7.58 4.81
C VAL A 375 -7.15 7.03 5.81
N ILE A 376 -8.42 7.32 5.57
CA ILE A 376 -9.53 6.75 6.34
C ILE A 376 -10.47 6.04 5.37
N HIS A 377 -10.69 4.75 5.62
CA HIS A 377 -11.56 3.89 4.82
C HIS A 377 -12.92 3.75 5.52
N ASN A 378 -13.99 3.93 4.75
CA ASN A 378 -15.35 3.90 5.28
C ASN A 378 -16.24 2.99 4.43
N LYS A 379 -17.14 2.28 5.11
CA LYS A 379 -18.30 1.62 4.50
C LYS A 379 -19.48 2.58 4.56
N ILE A 380 -20.25 2.67 3.48
CA ILE A 380 -21.49 3.44 3.45
C ILE A 380 -22.54 2.65 4.22
N LYS A 381 -23.21 3.29 5.18
CA LYS A 381 -24.36 2.68 5.86
C LYS A 381 -25.51 2.62 4.86
N GLU A 382 -26.07 1.44 4.65
CA GLU A 382 -27.34 1.29 3.93
C GLU A 382 -28.40 2.02 4.75
N SER A 383 -29.09 2.95 4.09
CA SER A 383 -30.14 3.80 4.68
C SER A 383 -31.49 3.11 4.65
#